data_AF-A0A7W7MEC1-F1
#
_entry.id   AF-A0A7W7MEC1-F1
#
_cell.length_a   1.000
_cell.length_b   1.000
_cell.length_c   1.000
_cell.angle_alpha   90.00
_cell.angle_beta   90.00
_cell.angle_gamma   90.00
#
_symmetry.space_group_name_H-M   'P 1'
#
loop_
_entity.id
_entity.type
_entity.pdbx_description
1 polymer ?
#
loop_
_entity_poly.entity_id
_entity_poly.type
_entity_poly.pdbx_seq_one_letter_code
_entity_poly.pdbx_strand_id
1 'polypeptide(L)'
;MTRRHYPPMMTFHSPECPALAGLLDQFESMPVDRAREKYPNHHFDLCAAVDITPYVAVELAVPEHLYDPSGTRPDDAVRSLCRKCFGTHGEDEGREVINVRPQQEPPSGLVIPGA
;
A
#
# COMPACT_ATOMS: atom_id res chain seq x y z
N MET A 1 -8.19 -10.38 18.58
CA MET A 1 -8.48 -9.91 17.20
C MET A 1 -7.32 -10.33 16.32
N THR A 2 -7.60 -10.91 15.15
CA THR A 2 -6.56 -11.34 14.21
C THR A 2 -6.02 -10.11 13.48
N ARG A 3 -4.69 -9.92 13.48
CA ARG A 3 -4.07 -8.81 12.74
C ARG A 3 -4.13 -9.08 11.23
N ARG A 4 -4.32 -8.04 10.42
CA ARG A 4 -4.43 -8.13 8.95
C ARG A 4 -3.53 -7.15 8.21
N HIS A 5 -3.22 -7.51 6.96
CA HIS A 5 -2.63 -6.59 5.99
C HIS A 5 -3.72 -5.71 5.38
N TYR A 6 -3.45 -4.41 5.32
CA TYR A 6 -4.20 -3.44 4.53
C TYR A 6 -3.58 -3.27 3.13
N PRO A 7 -4.41 -3.20 2.07
CA PRO A 7 -3.99 -2.82 0.72
C PRO A 7 -3.55 -1.34 0.70
N PRO A 8 -3.04 -0.82 -0.43
CA PRO A 8 -2.96 0.62 -0.65
C PRO A 8 -4.27 1.36 -0.32
N MET A 9 -4.17 2.69 -0.14
CA MET A 9 -5.30 3.55 0.22
C MET A 9 -6.47 3.32 -0.73
N MET A 10 -7.66 3.17 -0.16
CA MET A 10 -8.89 3.08 -0.95
C MET A 10 -9.52 4.46 -1.09
N THR A 11 -9.95 4.81 -2.28
CA THR A 11 -10.79 5.98 -2.53
C THR A 11 -12.23 5.52 -2.64
N PHE A 12 -13.10 6.10 -1.82
CA PHE A 12 -14.53 5.84 -1.83
C PHE A 12 -15.23 6.86 -2.71
N HIS A 13 -15.83 6.38 -3.79
CA HIS A 13 -16.61 7.17 -4.72
C HIS A 13 -18.10 6.92 -4.53
N SER A 14 -18.91 7.93 -4.81
CA SER A 14 -20.35 7.72 -5.07
C SER A 14 -20.51 6.86 -6.34
N PRO A 15 -21.54 6.00 -6.43
CA PRO A 15 -21.89 5.31 -7.66
C PRO A 15 -22.15 6.25 -8.84
N GLU A 16 -22.50 7.50 -8.58
CA GLU A 16 -22.76 8.52 -9.60
C GLU A 16 -21.46 9.23 -10.07
N CYS A 17 -20.29 8.83 -9.55
CA CYS A 17 -19.03 9.45 -9.93
C CYS A 17 -18.78 9.30 -11.44
N PRO A 18 -18.63 10.41 -12.18
CA PRO A 18 -18.41 10.35 -13.64
C PRO A 18 -17.14 9.58 -14.02
N ALA A 19 -16.13 9.56 -13.16
CA ALA A 19 -14.89 8.81 -13.38
C ALA A 19 -15.09 7.29 -13.38
N LEU A 20 -16.19 6.80 -12.80
CA LEU A 20 -16.53 5.38 -12.73
C LEU A 20 -17.62 4.99 -13.73
N ALA A 21 -18.04 5.89 -14.62
CA ALA A 21 -19.05 5.60 -15.64
C ALA A 21 -18.61 4.40 -16.51
N GLY A 22 -19.43 3.34 -16.52
CA GLY A 22 -19.14 2.10 -17.24
C GLY A 22 -18.12 1.16 -16.56
N LEU A 23 -17.64 1.51 -15.37
CA LEU A 23 -16.69 0.72 -14.59
C LEU A 23 -17.26 0.22 -13.25
N LEU A 24 -18.47 0.63 -12.86
CA LEU A 24 -19.07 0.31 -11.56
C LEU A 24 -19.09 -1.19 -11.25
N ASP A 25 -19.40 -2.03 -12.24
CA ASP A 25 -19.47 -3.48 -12.07
C ASP A 25 -18.11 -4.16 -11.83
N GLN A 26 -17.00 -3.42 -12.00
CA GLN A 26 -15.63 -3.90 -11.76
C GLN A 26 -15.18 -3.67 -10.31
N PHE A 27 -15.95 -2.90 -9.55
CA PHE A 27 -15.57 -2.48 -8.21
C PHE A 27 -16.55 -3.00 -7.16
N GLU A 28 -16.03 -3.22 -5.95
CA GLU A 28 -16.85 -3.63 -4.84
C GLU A 28 -17.69 -2.44 -4.35
N SER A 29 -19.02 -2.61 -4.36
CA SER A 29 -19.97 -1.67 -3.78
C SER A 29 -20.40 -2.15 -2.39
N MET A 30 -20.31 -1.27 -1.39
CA MET A 30 -20.75 -1.60 -0.03
C MET A 30 -21.23 -0.38 0.76
N PRO A 31 -22.05 -0.56 1.81
CA PRO A 31 -22.43 0.53 2.71
C PRO A 31 -21.21 1.20 3.34
N VAL A 32 -21.28 2.52 3.55
CA VAL A 32 -20.15 3.34 4.04
C VAL A 32 -19.56 2.82 5.35
N ASP A 33 -20.39 2.41 6.30
CA ASP A 33 -19.91 1.92 7.60
C ASP A 33 -19.08 0.64 7.45
N ARG A 34 -19.50 -0.27 6.56
CA ARG A 34 -18.74 -1.47 6.23
C ARG A 34 -17.47 -1.14 5.46
N ALA A 35 -17.51 -0.15 4.58
CA ALA A 35 -16.33 0.31 3.86
C ALA A 35 -15.27 0.85 4.83
N ARG A 36 -15.68 1.67 5.81
CA ARG A 36 -14.80 2.25 6.83
C ARG A 36 -14.20 1.18 7.75
N GLU A 37 -14.99 0.16 8.10
CA GLU A 37 -14.50 -0.99 8.87
C GLU A 37 -13.52 -1.84 8.05
N LYS A 38 -13.81 -2.06 6.76
CA LYS A 38 -12.97 -2.89 5.88
C LYS A 38 -11.65 -2.21 5.51
N TYR A 39 -11.68 -0.91 5.23
CA TYR A 39 -10.55 -0.10 4.79
C TYR A 39 -10.41 1.15 5.65
N PRO A 40 -9.81 1.07 6.85
CA PRO A 40 -9.58 2.26 7.70
C PRO A 40 -8.61 3.26 7.07
N ASN A 41 -7.80 2.83 6.10
CA ASN A 41 -6.94 3.66 5.26
C ASN A 41 -7.68 4.16 4.00
N HIS A 42 -8.80 4.86 4.17
CA HIS A 42 -9.61 5.37 3.06
C HIS A 42 -9.57 6.90 2.94
N HIS A 43 -9.94 7.38 1.75
CA HIS A 43 -10.27 8.77 1.46
C HIS A 43 -11.63 8.83 0.77
N PHE A 44 -12.45 9.84 1.09
CA PHE A 44 -13.72 10.07 0.39
C PHE A 44 -13.50 11.00 -0.78
N ASP A 45 -13.80 10.52 -1.99
CA ASP A 45 -13.90 11.40 -3.15
C ASP A 45 -15.29 12.02 -3.16
N LEU A 46 -15.36 13.34 -2.90
CA LEU A 46 -16.59 14.12 -2.77
C LEU A 46 -17.25 14.43 -4.12
N CYS A 47 -17.11 13.54 -5.10
CA CYS A 47 -17.59 13.73 -6.47
C CYS A 47 -19.12 13.76 -6.63
N ALA A 48 -19.91 13.42 -5.60
CA ALA A 48 -21.38 13.61 -5.57
C ALA A 48 -21.92 13.61 -4.12
N ALA A 49 -23.21 13.93 -3.95
CA ALA A 49 -23.88 14.04 -2.66
C ALA A 49 -23.63 12.80 -1.76
N VAL A 50 -23.17 13.08 -0.54
CA VAL A 50 -22.56 12.13 0.41
C VAL A 50 -23.60 11.26 1.12
N ASP A 51 -24.87 11.42 0.78
CA ASP A 51 -25.97 10.95 1.60
C ASP A 51 -26.71 9.80 0.90
N ILE A 52 -26.56 8.61 1.50
CA ILE A 52 -27.48 7.44 1.46
C ILE A 52 -27.14 6.30 0.47
N THR A 53 -26.17 6.43 -0.44
CA THR A 53 -25.83 5.35 -1.41
C THR A 53 -24.62 4.48 -0.97
N PRO A 54 -24.56 3.20 -1.39
CA PRO A 54 -23.38 2.37 -1.15
C PRO A 54 -22.18 2.93 -1.91
N TYR A 55 -21.03 3.05 -1.25
CA TYR A 55 -19.81 3.57 -1.86
C TYR A 55 -19.13 2.49 -2.67
N VAL A 56 -18.44 2.93 -3.72
CA VAL A 56 -17.57 2.10 -4.54
C VAL A 56 -16.13 2.31 -4.06
N ALA A 57 -15.47 1.23 -3.63
CA ALA A 57 -14.09 1.27 -3.15
C ALA A 57 -13.12 1.01 -4.31
N VAL A 58 -12.28 2.00 -4.61
CA VAL A 58 -11.29 1.94 -5.68
C VAL A 58 -9.89 2.04 -5.08
N GLU A 59 -8.98 1.14 -5.44
CA GLU A 59 -7.60 1.22 -4.98
C GLU A 59 -6.91 2.43 -5.62
N LEU A 60 -6.27 3.26 -4.79
CA LEU A 60 -5.45 4.36 -5.29
C LEU A 60 -4.29 3.79 -6.09
N ALA A 61 -4.17 4.21 -7.35
CA ALA A 61 -3.01 3.89 -8.17
C ALA A 61 -1.76 4.59 -7.60
N VAL A 62 -0.97 3.85 -6.83
CA VAL A 62 0.31 4.31 -6.30
C VAL A 62 1.42 3.60 -7.07
N PRO A 63 2.42 4.32 -7.62
CA PRO A 63 3.57 3.68 -8.25
C PRO A 63 4.28 2.71 -7.29
N GLU A 64 4.90 1.66 -7.84
CA GLU A 64 5.69 0.71 -7.05
C GLU A 64 6.71 1.45 -6.17
N HIS A 65 6.76 1.11 -4.89
CA HIS A 65 7.67 1.73 -3.94
C HIS A 65 8.09 0.77 -2.84
N LEU A 66 9.26 1.04 -2.24
CA LEU A 66 9.66 0.40 -0.99
C LEU A 66 8.76 0.82 0.16
N TYR A 67 8.56 -0.09 1.11
CA TYR A 67 7.82 0.20 2.33
C TYR A 67 8.52 1.28 3.17
N ASP A 68 7.78 2.34 3.50
CA ASP A 68 8.22 3.48 4.32
C ASP A 68 7.20 3.72 5.46
N PRO A 69 7.51 3.39 6.73
CA PRO A 69 6.53 3.40 7.82
C PRO A 69 6.10 4.81 8.25
N SER A 70 4.79 5.05 8.40
CA SER A 70 4.22 6.34 8.79
C SER A 70 4.14 6.60 10.29
N GLY A 71 4.17 5.54 11.11
CA GLY A 71 3.89 5.61 12.55
C GLY A 71 2.41 5.43 12.92
N THR A 72 1.49 5.68 11.99
CA THR A 72 0.06 5.40 12.17
C THR A 72 -0.20 3.90 12.06
N ARG A 73 -0.85 3.30 13.06
CA ARG A 73 -1.14 1.86 13.09
C ARG A 73 -2.56 1.60 13.61
N PRO A 74 -3.52 1.21 12.75
CA PRO A 74 -4.81 0.68 13.20
C PRO A 74 -4.63 -0.52 14.13
N ASP A 75 -5.54 -0.73 15.08
CA ASP A 75 -5.39 -1.72 16.16
C ASP A 75 -5.26 -3.17 15.67
N ASP A 76 -5.92 -3.47 14.55
CA ASP A 76 -5.90 -4.75 13.87
C ASP A 76 -4.89 -4.80 12.71
N ALA A 77 -4.06 -3.77 12.51
CA ALA A 77 -3.02 -3.79 11.50
C ALA A 77 -1.83 -4.68 11.92
N VAL A 78 -1.29 -5.45 10.98
CA VAL A 78 -0.03 -6.21 11.17
C VAL A 78 1.18 -5.32 11.45
N ARG A 79 1.21 -4.11 10.88
CA ARG A 79 2.27 -3.10 11.05
C ARG A 79 1.72 -1.70 10.76
N SER A 80 2.54 -0.66 10.94
CA SER A 80 2.16 0.71 10.58
C SER A 80 1.81 0.83 9.10
N LEU A 81 0.97 1.82 8.77
CA LEU A 81 0.69 2.16 7.38
C LEU A 81 1.94 2.74 6.71
N CYS A 82 2.06 2.61 5.40
CA CYS A 82 3.13 3.22 4.63
C CYS A 82 2.84 4.71 4.38
N ARG A 83 3.85 5.58 4.43
CA ARG A 83 3.72 7.00 4.11
C ARG A 83 3.32 7.28 2.65
N LYS A 84 3.61 6.35 1.74
CA LYS A 84 3.42 6.53 0.30
C LYS A 84 2.04 6.07 -0.16
N CYS A 85 1.66 4.84 0.18
CA CYS A 85 0.38 4.27 -0.23
C CYS A 85 -0.65 4.13 0.89
N PHE A 86 -0.29 4.41 2.15
CA PHE A 86 -1.15 4.18 3.32
C PHE A 86 -1.65 2.74 3.51
N GLY A 87 -1.07 1.77 2.80
CA GLY A 87 -1.25 0.34 3.05
C GLY A 87 -0.21 -0.23 3.99
N THR A 88 -0.32 -1.52 4.33
CA THR A 88 0.66 -2.17 5.22
C THR A 88 1.70 -3.02 4.50
N HIS A 89 1.46 -3.39 3.24
CA HIS A 89 2.23 -4.33 2.40
C HIS A 89 2.67 -5.66 3.08
N GLY A 90 2.18 -6.79 2.56
CA GLY A 90 2.69 -8.17 2.70
C GLY A 90 1.79 -9.14 1.91
N GLU A 91 2.15 -10.37 1.52
CA GLU A 91 3.42 -11.11 1.38
C GLU A 91 3.81 -11.17 -0.10
N ASP A 92 4.50 -10.16 -0.61
CA ASP A 92 5.49 -10.36 -1.66
C ASP A 92 6.37 -9.12 -1.63
N GLU A 93 7.63 -9.34 -1.93
CA GLU A 93 8.73 -8.44 -1.72
C GLU A 93 8.44 -7.02 -2.23
N GLY A 94 8.69 -6.01 -1.39
CA GLY A 94 9.47 -4.91 -1.93
C GLY A 94 10.81 -5.54 -2.27
N ARG A 95 10.99 -5.94 -3.54
CA ARG A 95 12.20 -6.62 -4.08
C ARG A 95 13.39 -6.34 -3.20
N GLU A 96 13.93 -7.36 -2.55
CA GLU A 96 15.16 -7.21 -1.79
C GLU A 96 16.26 -6.87 -2.79
N VAL A 97 16.51 -5.57 -3.03
CA VAL A 97 17.68 -5.14 -3.77
C VAL A 97 18.86 -5.44 -2.85
N ILE A 98 19.43 -6.62 -3.01
CA ILE A 98 20.72 -6.97 -2.42
C ILE A 98 21.70 -5.94 -2.96
N ASN A 99 21.98 -4.92 -2.16
CA ASN A 99 23.02 -3.96 -2.44
C ASN A 99 24.33 -4.70 -2.14
N VAL A 100 24.79 -5.51 -3.11
CA VAL A 100 26.09 -6.16 -3.05
C VAL A 100 27.10 -5.01 -3.05
N ARG A 101 27.56 -4.61 -1.87
CA ARG A 101 28.77 -3.79 -1.77
C ARG A 101 29.84 -4.59 -2.53
N PRO A 102 30.54 -4.01 -3.52
CA PRO A 102 31.73 -4.65 -4.04
C PRO A 102 32.61 -4.98 -2.84
N GLN A 103 32.91 -6.25 -2.62
CA GLN A 103 33.87 -6.63 -1.60
C GLN A 103 35.14 -5.83 -1.91
N GLN A 104 35.59 -5.06 -0.91
CA GLN A 104 36.89 -4.42 -0.99
C GLN A 104 37.89 -5.53 -1.31
N GLU A 105 38.57 -5.39 -2.45
CA GLU A 105 39.67 -6.27 -2.81
C GLU A 105 40.62 -6.34 -1.60
N PRO A 106 41.05 -7.54 -1.18
CA PRO A 106 42.10 -7.62 -0.18
C PRO A 106 43.34 -6.90 -0.72
N PRO A 107 44.10 -6.19 0.13
CA PRO A 107 45.31 -5.52 -0.32
C PRO A 107 46.24 -6.57 -0.94
N SER A 108 46.51 -6.42 -2.24
CA SER A 108 47.54 -7.19 -2.94
C SER A 108 48.88 -6.82 -2.35
N GLY A 109 49.28 -7.57 -1.34
CA GLY A 109 50.48 -7.34 -0.57
C GLY A 109 50.93 -8.64 0.11
N LEU A 110 51.36 -9.61 -0.69
CA LEU A 110 52.32 -10.59 -0.19
C LEU A 110 53.34 -10.94 -1.28
N VAL A 111 54.48 -10.28 -1.15
CA VAL A 111 55.75 -10.65 -1.77
C VAL A 111 56.17 -11.99 -1.17
N ILE A 112 56.40 -13.01 -2.00
CA ILE A 112 57.19 -14.18 -1.61
C ILE A 112 58.43 -14.21 -2.50
N PRO A 113 59.64 -14.03 -1.95
CA PRO A 113 60.87 -14.14 -2.72
C PRO A 113 61.33 -15.61 -2.83
N GLY A 114 61.77 -16.00 -4.02
CA GLY A 114 62.88 -16.94 -4.26
C GLY A 114 62.65 -18.43 -3.99
N ALA A 115 62.78 -19.22 -5.05
CA ALA A 115 63.68 -20.38 -5.13
C ALA A 115 63.86 -20.78 -6.61
#